data_AF-W2I0A8-F1
#
_entry.id   AF-W2I0A8-F1
#
_cell.length_a   1.000
_cell.length_b   1.000
_cell.length_c   1.000
_cell.angle_alpha   90.00
_cell.angle_beta   90.00
_cell.angle_gamma   90.00
#
_symmetry.space_group_name_H-M   'P 1'
#
loop_
_entity.id
_entity.type
_entity.pdbx_description
1 polymer ?
#
loop_
_entity_poly.entity_id
_entity_poly.type
_entity_poly.pdbx_seq_one_letter_code
_entity_poly.pdbx_strand_id
1 'polypeptide(L)'
;METNSEPRPKRRRTTQEFQNAVTGRATAREKSRYKYMDLSWIPATSVEVEWLFSKMKCMLGYLRKSMSKKTLEVILFLRMNWDLVTNEITTKAVRNAREEDIVDEEECDVIE
;
A
#
# COMPACT_ATOMS: atom_id res chain seq x y z
N MET A 1 -43.52 -31.24 46.08
CA MET A 1 -44.16 -30.73 44.86
C MET A 1 -43.08 -30.03 44.05
N GLU A 2 -42.56 -30.71 43.04
CA GLU A 2 -41.48 -30.23 42.17
C GLU A 2 -42.04 -29.22 41.16
N THR A 3 -41.44 -28.04 41.08
CA THR A 3 -41.79 -27.01 40.10
C THR A 3 -41.15 -27.37 38.76
N ASN A 4 -41.91 -28.03 37.89
CA ASN A 4 -41.55 -28.23 36.49
C ASN A 4 -41.51 -26.86 35.78
N SER A 5 -40.31 -26.31 35.58
CA SER A 5 -40.10 -25.14 34.74
C SER A 5 -39.94 -25.57 33.28
N GLU A 6 -40.91 -25.24 32.42
CA GLU A 6 -40.88 -25.52 30.98
C GLU A 6 -39.64 -24.91 30.29
N PRO A 7 -39.07 -25.59 29.28
CA PRO A 7 -37.96 -25.05 28.52
C PRO A 7 -38.43 -23.89 27.63
N ARG A 8 -37.81 -22.71 27.81
CA ARG A 8 -38.12 -21.51 27.00
C ARG A 8 -37.99 -21.80 25.50
N PRO A 9 -38.94 -21.38 24.66
CA PRO A 9 -38.87 -21.63 23.22
C PRO A 9 -37.68 -20.89 22.61
N LYS A 10 -36.80 -21.64 21.93
CA LYS A 10 -35.68 -21.08 21.17
C LYS A 10 -36.25 -20.26 20.01
N ARG A 11 -36.29 -18.93 20.12
CA ARG A 11 -36.67 -18.02 19.03
C ARG A 11 -35.83 -18.32 17.80
N ARG A 12 -36.48 -18.78 16.72
CA ARG A 12 -35.89 -18.88 15.39
C ARG A 12 -35.64 -17.45 14.91
N ARG A 13 -34.37 -17.05 14.77
CA ARG A 13 -34.02 -15.74 14.23
C ARG A 13 -34.36 -15.69 12.75
N THR A 14 -35.01 -14.64 12.30
CA THR A 14 -35.26 -14.42 10.87
C THR A 14 -33.92 -14.14 10.18
N THR A 15 -33.79 -14.50 8.89
CA THR A 15 -32.58 -14.22 8.08
C THR A 15 -32.13 -12.76 8.23
N GLN A 16 -33.06 -11.82 8.30
CA GLN A 16 -32.78 -10.40 8.51
C GLN A 16 -32.12 -10.10 9.86
N GLU A 17 -32.58 -10.72 10.95
CA GLU A 17 -31.98 -10.54 12.29
C GLU A 17 -30.57 -11.13 12.35
N PHE A 18 -30.33 -12.24 11.65
CA PHE A 18 -29.00 -12.82 11.51
C PHE A 18 -28.07 -11.90 10.73
N GLN A 19 -28.51 -11.38 9.57
CA GLN A 19 -27.74 -10.43 8.77
C GLN A 19 -27.41 -9.17 9.57
N ASN A 20 -28.40 -8.58 10.25
CA ASN A 20 -28.19 -7.40 11.10
C ASN A 20 -27.20 -7.70 12.24
N ALA A 21 -27.23 -8.89 12.84
CA ALA A 21 -26.28 -9.30 13.87
C ALA A 21 -24.86 -9.57 13.32
N VAL A 22 -24.72 -10.00 12.07
CA VAL A 22 -23.42 -10.14 11.39
C VAL A 22 -22.86 -8.75 11.07
N THR A 23 -23.66 -7.88 10.46
CA THR A 23 -23.27 -6.50 10.13
C THR A 23 -22.91 -5.72 11.40
N GLY A 24 -23.72 -5.78 12.45
CA GLY A 24 -23.44 -5.11 13.72
C GLY A 24 -22.12 -5.58 14.36
N ARG A 25 -21.79 -6.87 14.23
CA ARG A 25 -20.48 -7.41 14.67
C ARG A 25 -19.32 -6.90 13.81
N ALA A 26 -19.51 -6.76 12.49
CA ALA A 26 -18.51 -6.18 11.59
C ALA A 26 -18.27 -4.69 11.92
N THR A 27 -19.32 -3.90 12.11
CA THR A 27 -19.22 -2.48 12.48
C THR A 27 -18.60 -2.28 13.86
N ALA A 28 -18.89 -3.16 14.84
CA ALA A 28 -18.26 -3.11 16.16
C ALA A 28 -16.75 -3.42 16.09
N ARG A 29 -16.35 -4.40 15.26
CA ARG A 29 -14.92 -4.68 14.98
C ARG A 29 -14.24 -3.48 14.34
N GLU A 30 -14.89 -2.82 13.40
CA GLU A 30 -14.35 -1.63 12.74
C GLU A 30 -14.19 -0.45 13.71
N LYS A 31 -15.19 -0.18 14.57
CA LYS A 31 -15.08 0.85 15.63
C LYS A 31 -13.92 0.57 16.60
N SER A 32 -13.63 -0.71 16.88
CA SER A 32 -12.47 -1.08 17.71
C SER A 32 -11.12 -0.90 17.02
N ARG A 33 -11.08 -0.86 15.68
CA ARG A 33 -9.86 -0.59 14.91
C ARG A 33 -9.38 0.86 15.05
N TYR A 34 -10.26 1.84 15.26
CA TYR A 34 -9.87 3.25 15.46
C TYR A 34 -9.11 3.52 16.77
N LYS A 35 -9.11 2.57 17.73
CA LYS A 35 -8.33 2.69 18.97
C LYS A 35 -6.84 2.42 18.77
N TYR A 36 -6.49 1.69 17.72
CA TYR A 36 -5.12 1.31 17.38
C TYR A 36 -4.79 1.86 16.00
N MET A 37 -3.49 2.02 15.67
CA MET A 37 -3.13 2.38 14.29
C MET A 37 -3.67 1.32 13.33
N ASP A 38 -4.07 1.75 12.14
CA ASP A 38 -4.42 0.80 11.09
C ASP A 38 -3.18 -0.02 10.75
N LEU A 39 -3.26 -1.34 10.97
CA LEU A 39 -2.20 -2.30 10.67
C LEU A 39 -2.44 -2.98 9.31
N SER A 40 -3.41 -2.52 8.51
CA SER A 40 -3.70 -3.06 7.18
C SER A 40 -2.51 -3.00 6.22
N TRP A 41 -1.57 -2.06 6.44
CA TRP A 41 -0.34 -1.92 5.67
C TRP A 41 0.72 -2.99 6.00
N ILE A 42 0.59 -3.69 7.14
CA ILE A 42 1.50 -4.78 7.51
C ILE A 42 1.00 -6.06 6.85
N PRO A 43 1.83 -6.75 6.05
CA PRO A 43 1.48 -8.04 5.49
C PRO A 43 1.05 -9.02 6.58
N ALA A 44 -0.08 -9.69 6.38
CA ALA A 44 -0.58 -10.67 7.35
C ALA A 44 0.28 -11.95 7.41
N THR A 45 1.13 -12.19 6.40
CA THR A 45 1.96 -13.40 6.29
C THR A 45 3.38 -13.08 5.85
N SER A 46 4.34 -13.93 6.24
CA SER A 46 5.74 -13.82 5.78
C SER A 46 5.90 -14.10 4.28
N VAL A 47 4.92 -14.74 3.66
CA VAL A 47 4.97 -15.15 2.24
C VAL A 47 5.14 -13.95 1.31
N GLU A 48 4.48 -12.83 1.59
CA GLU A 48 4.62 -11.62 0.78
C GLU A 48 6.04 -11.04 0.87
N VAL A 49 6.63 -11.10 2.05
CA VAL A 49 8.01 -10.66 2.31
C VAL A 49 9.01 -11.60 1.63
N GLU A 50 8.79 -12.91 1.69
CA GLU A 50 9.62 -13.92 1.02
C GLU A 50 9.57 -13.78 -0.51
N TRP A 51 8.38 -13.52 -1.06
CA TRP A 51 8.21 -13.25 -2.49
C TRP A 51 8.97 -12.00 -2.93
N LEU A 52 8.88 -10.93 -2.14
CA LEU A 52 9.63 -9.71 -2.36
C LEU A 52 11.15 -9.96 -2.36
N PHE A 53 11.67 -10.67 -1.35
CA PHE A 53 13.09 -11.01 -1.29
C PHE A 53 13.55 -11.90 -2.45
N SER A 54 12.74 -12.86 -2.88
CA SER A 54 13.03 -13.66 -4.08
C SER A 54 13.12 -12.79 -5.33
N LYS A 55 12.15 -11.89 -5.54
CA LYS A 55 12.14 -10.94 -6.66
C LYS A 55 13.37 -10.04 -6.64
N MET A 56 13.73 -9.50 -5.48
CA MET A 56 14.93 -8.68 -5.29
C MET A 56 16.19 -9.47 -5.58
N LYS A 57 16.31 -10.71 -5.09
CA LYS A 57 17.48 -11.57 -5.31
C LYS A 57 17.74 -11.82 -6.80
N CYS A 58 16.70 -12.09 -7.58
CA CYS A 58 16.81 -12.25 -9.03
C CYS A 58 17.30 -10.97 -9.73
N MET A 59 16.79 -9.79 -9.31
CA MET A 59 17.22 -8.51 -9.89
C MET A 59 18.65 -8.13 -9.50
N LEU A 60 18.99 -8.32 -8.22
CA LEU A 60 20.30 -7.98 -7.69
C LEU A 60 21.38 -8.89 -8.27
N GLY A 61 21.06 -10.14 -8.63
CA GLY A 61 22.05 -11.12 -9.09
C GLY A 61 22.94 -10.61 -10.23
N TYR A 62 22.34 -10.03 -11.27
CA TYR A 62 23.08 -9.48 -12.41
C TYR A 62 23.50 -8.02 -12.19
N LEU A 63 22.61 -7.17 -11.65
CA LEU A 63 22.87 -5.74 -11.46
C LEU A 63 23.96 -5.46 -10.43
N ARG A 64 24.12 -6.31 -9.41
CA ARG A 64 25.10 -6.12 -8.33
C ARG A 64 26.54 -6.08 -8.84
N LYS A 65 26.84 -6.76 -9.96
CA LYS A 65 28.19 -6.76 -10.55
C LYS A 65 28.43 -5.59 -11.49
N SER A 66 27.38 -5.02 -12.08
CA SER A 66 27.49 -4.00 -13.13
C SER A 66 27.15 -2.58 -12.67
N MET A 67 26.49 -2.41 -11.53
CA MET A 67 25.98 -1.12 -11.05
C MET A 67 26.60 -0.69 -9.72
N SER A 68 26.67 0.62 -9.49
CA SER A 68 27.02 1.19 -8.19
C SER A 68 25.94 0.88 -7.14
N LYS A 69 26.32 0.84 -5.86
CA LYS A 69 25.37 0.61 -4.74
C LYS A 69 24.21 1.61 -4.75
N LYS A 70 24.53 2.89 -4.95
CA LYS A 70 23.56 3.99 -5.02
C LYS A 70 22.57 3.77 -6.16
N THR A 71 23.05 3.39 -7.34
CA THR A 71 22.18 3.10 -8.49
C THR A 71 21.27 1.91 -8.23
N LEU A 72 21.79 0.88 -7.57
CA LEU A 72 21.06 -0.33 -7.23
C LEU A 72 19.92 -0.07 -6.22
N GLU A 73 20.17 0.77 -5.21
CA GLU A 73 19.17 1.22 -4.24
C GLU A 73 18.04 1.99 -4.92
N VAL A 74 18.37 2.91 -5.83
CA VAL A 74 17.37 3.70 -6.58
C VAL A 74 16.52 2.79 -7.48
N ILE A 75 17.13 1.86 -8.21
CA ILE A 75 16.39 0.90 -9.05
C ILE A 75 15.43 0.08 -8.21
N LEU A 76 15.89 -0.39 -7.05
CA LEU A 76 15.08 -1.18 -6.14
C LEU A 76 13.89 -0.38 -5.59
N PHE A 77 14.14 0.86 -5.16
CA PHE A 77 13.12 1.78 -4.68
C PHE A 77 12.03 2.02 -5.74
N LEU A 78 12.42 2.32 -6.98
CA LEU A 78 11.47 2.56 -8.07
C LEU A 78 10.69 1.30 -8.46
N ARG A 79 11.29 0.12 -8.36
CA ARG A 79 10.62 -1.17 -8.62
C ARG A 79 9.56 -1.51 -7.58
N MET A 80 9.83 -1.18 -6.31
CA MET A 80 8.89 -1.39 -5.21
C MET A 80 7.74 -0.38 -5.26
N ASN A 81 8.06 0.84 -5.66
CA ASN A 81 7.12 1.95 -5.76
C ASN A 81 6.89 2.31 -7.23
N TRP A 82 6.51 1.31 -8.04
CA TRP A 82 6.30 1.51 -9.47
C TRP A 82 5.15 2.47 -9.77
N ASP A 83 4.19 2.54 -8.85
CA ASP A 83 3.13 3.54 -8.81
C ASP A 83 3.69 4.96 -8.92
N LEU A 84 4.81 5.28 -8.24
CA LEU A 84 5.48 6.58 -8.32
C LEU A 84 5.98 6.89 -9.73
N VAL A 85 6.43 5.87 -10.47
CA VAL A 85 6.91 6.01 -11.85
C VAL A 85 5.75 6.26 -12.80
N THR A 86 4.61 5.59 -12.57
CA THR A 86 3.41 5.72 -13.41
C THR A 86 2.52 6.90 -13.05
N ASN A 87 2.77 7.56 -11.92
CA ASN A 87 1.95 8.66 -11.45
C ASN A 87 2.08 9.87 -12.39
N GLU A 88 0.94 10.41 -12.83
CA GLU A 88 0.87 11.60 -13.67
C GLU A 88 1.52 12.83 -13.00
N ILE A 89 1.50 12.91 -11.68
CA ILE A 89 2.11 13.98 -10.90
C ILE A 89 3.65 13.89 -11.01
N THR A 90 4.22 12.71 -10.77
CA THR A 90 5.67 12.50 -10.86
C THR A 90 6.18 12.72 -12.28
N THR A 91 5.45 12.23 -13.29
CA THR A 91 5.82 12.41 -14.70
C THR A 91 5.78 13.88 -15.13
N LYS A 92 4.77 14.66 -14.69
CA LYS A 92 4.74 16.11 -14.89
C LYS A 92 5.91 16.80 -14.20
N ALA A 93 6.21 16.46 -12.95
CA ALA A 93 7.33 17.04 -12.21
C ALA A 93 8.69 16.78 -12.88
N VAL A 94 8.94 15.55 -13.35
CA VAL A 94 10.18 15.18 -14.06
C VAL A 94 10.29 15.90 -15.40
N ARG A 95 9.18 16.07 -16.13
CA ARG A 95 9.16 16.82 -17.39
C ARG A 95 9.51 18.29 -17.16
N ASN A 96 8.87 18.93 -16.17
CA ASN A 96 9.12 20.33 -15.86
C ASN A 96 10.57 20.56 -15.40
N ALA A 97 11.13 19.67 -14.57
CA ALA A 97 12.53 19.76 -14.15
C ALA A 97 13.51 19.69 -15.34
N ARG A 98 13.18 18.94 -16.40
CA ARG A 98 13.98 18.90 -17.63
C ARG A 98 13.86 20.15 -18.48
N GLU A 99 12.73 20.85 -18.41
CA GLU A 99 12.49 22.08 -19.16
C GLU A 99 13.18 23.30 -18.48
N GLU A 100 13.30 23.29 -17.16
CA GLU A 100 14.01 24.32 -16.38
C GLU A 100 15.54 24.32 -16.61
N ASP A 101 16.14 23.17 -16.93
CA ASP A 101 17.57 23.04 -17.23
C ASP A 101 17.95 23.55 -18.65
N ILE A 102 16.98 23.96 -19.49
CA ILE A 102 17.18 24.38 -20.90
C ILE A 102 17.00 25.91 -21.06
N VAL A 103 16.94 26.69 -19.99
CA VAL A 103 16.92 28.16 -20.13
C VAL A 103 18.33 28.64 -20.48
N ASP A 104 18.57 28.71 -21.79
CA ASP A 104 19.81 29.15 -22.42
C ASP A 104 20.29 30.51 -21.88
N GLU A 105 21.58 30.58 -21.56
CA GLU A 105 22.33 31.83 -21.47
C GLU A 105 22.26 32.54 -22.83
N GLU A 106 21.30 33.44 -23.05
CA GLU A 106 21.40 34.40 -24.15
C GLU A 106 22.51 35.41 -23.81
N GLU A 107 23.71 35.08 -24.28
CA GLU A 107 24.85 35.98 -24.45
C GLU A 107 24.38 37.24 -25.18
N CYS A 108 24.20 38.33 -24.44
CA CYS A 108 23.91 39.64 -25.02
C CYS A 108 25.18 40.17 -25.69
N ASP A 109 25.33 39.93 -26.99
CA ASP A 109 26.29 40.68 -27.80
C ASP A 109 25.92 42.17 -27.81
N VAL A 110 26.69 42.94 -27.05
CA VAL A 110 26.67 44.40 -27.06
C VAL A 110 27.26 44.86 -28.40
N ILE A 111 26.43 45.43 -29.26
CA ILE A 111 26.92 46.14 -30.45
C ILE A 111 27.13 47.61 -30.08
N GLU A 112 28.39 48.03 -30.25
CA GLU A 112 28.99 49.37 -30.05
C GLU A 112 28.38 50.47 -30.95
#